data_AF-A0A940FQ02-F1
#
_entry.id   AF-A0A940FQ02-F1
#
_cell.length_a   1.000
_cell.length_b   1.000
_cell.length_c   1.000
_cell.angle_alpha   90.00
_cell.angle_beta   90.00
_cell.angle_gamma   90.00
#
_symmetry.space_group_name_H-M   'P 1'
#
loop_
_entity.id
_entity.type
_entity.pdbx_description
1 polymer ?
#
loop_
_entity_poly.entity_id
_entity_poly.type
_entity_poly.pdbx_seq_one_letter_code
_entity_poly.pdbx_strand_id
1 'polypeptide(L)'
;MSSNRLAPAHLADLKRSGLSDDTITAMGCESLDATSIARWVYGPDSDKSLAYDGYSIPYRDLSGNPMKDGTGAPMVRYRMMLPPGEEAPKYRSRSGAHNRIFLPPGLAELLNDPVAPLIITEGEKKAAKAVQEGFACVGIAGIWNWAAEPKRNEDERLSPETRLIAELYEICRNRKVLVLGDCDPKESTQATVKKGLSLLARAILVQIPTKAVNFAFIPKEYAGPESKMGLDDLLMLEGA
;
A
#
# COMPACT_ATOMS: atom_id res chain seq x y z
N MET A 1 -29.10 8.52 4.01
CA MET A 1 -27.77 8.15 3.47
C MET A 1 -27.23 7.09 4.42
N SER A 2 -27.21 5.81 4.03
CA SER A 2 -26.74 4.76 4.93
C SER A 2 -25.24 4.95 5.14
N SER A 3 -24.84 5.35 6.35
CA SER A 3 -23.46 5.21 6.78
C SER A 3 -23.14 3.71 6.74
N ASN A 4 -22.49 3.24 5.68
CA ASN A 4 -22.10 1.84 5.58
C ASN A 4 -21.04 1.57 6.66
N ARG A 5 -21.50 1.06 7.80
CA ARG A 5 -20.67 0.73 8.96
C ARG A 5 -19.82 -0.48 8.61
N LEU A 6 -18.53 -0.42 8.95
CA LEU A 6 -17.67 -1.59 8.85
C LEU A 6 -18.23 -2.74 9.69
N ALA A 7 -18.26 -3.95 9.12
CA ALA A 7 -18.57 -5.16 9.87
C ALA A 7 -17.56 -5.35 11.02
N PRO A 8 -17.94 -5.93 12.16
CA PRO A 8 -17.06 -6.05 13.32
C PRO A 8 -15.70 -6.71 13.02
N ALA A 9 -15.68 -7.76 12.19
CA ALA A 9 -14.45 -8.43 11.79
C ALA A 9 -13.54 -7.56 10.91
N HIS A 10 -14.11 -6.70 10.06
CA HIS A 10 -13.36 -5.80 9.19
C HIS A 10 -12.75 -4.65 9.99
N LEU A 11 -13.53 -4.09 10.91
CA LEU A 11 -13.04 -3.09 11.87
C LEU A 11 -11.91 -3.67 12.73
N ALA A 12 -12.06 -4.91 13.21
CA ALA A 12 -11.01 -5.60 13.97
C ALA A 12 -9.73 -5.82 13.16
N ASP A 13 -9.81 -6.15 11.87
CA ASP A 13 -8.63 -6.30 10.99
C ASP A 13 -7.87 -4.98 10.80
N LEU A 14 -8.59 -3.86 10.68
CA LEU A 14 -8.01 -2.52 10.60
C LEU A 14 -7.37 -2.10 11.93
N LYS A 15 -8.10 -2.27 13.05
CA LYS A 15 -7.59 -1.97 14.40
C LYS A 15 -6.40 -2.83 14.80
N ARG A 16 -6.31 -4.06 14.29
CA ARG A 16 -5.14 -4.93 14.50
C ARG A 16 -3.86 -4.35 13.91
N SER A 17 -3.95 -3.46 12.91
CA SER A 17 -2.82 -2.69 12.37
C SER A 17 -2.59 -1.36 13.11
N GLY A 18 -3.17 -1.19 14.30
CA GLY A 18 -2.97 0.01 15.14
C GLY A 18 -3.66 1.28 14.63
N LEU A 19 -4.61 1.15 13.69
CA LEU A 19 -5.35 2.28 13.13
C LEU A 19 -6.45 2.74 14.10
N SER A 20 -6.51 4.05 14.35
CA SER A 20 -7.53 4.71 15.15
C SER A 20 -8.87 4.77 14.42
N ASP A 21 -9.96 5.01 15.17
CA ASP A 21 -11.29 5.16 14.56
C ASP A 21 -11.35 6.37 13.61
N ASP A 22 -10.62 7.45 13.90
CA ASP A 22 -10.53 8.63 13.04
C ASP A 22 -9.78 8.31 11.74
N THR A 23 -8.64 7.62 11.81
CA THR A 23 -7.89 7.18 10.63
C THR A 23 -8.72 6.25 9.76
N ILE A 24 -9.41 5.28 10.37
CA ILE A 24 -10.28 4.33 9.66
C ILE A 24 -11.43 5.06 8.98
N THR A 25 -12.05 6.02 9.66
CA THR A 25 -13.12 6.86 9.10
C THR A 25 -12.61 7.68 7.92
N ALA A 26 -11.43 8.30 8.06
CA ALA A 26 -10.82 9.12 7.01
C ALA A 26 -10.37 8.29 5.79
N MET A 27 -9.98 7.03 5.99
CA MET A 27 -9.68 6.10 4.89
C MET A 27 -10.92 5.77 4.05
N GLY A 28 -12.14 5.93 4.60
CA GLY A 28 -13.37 5.67 3.87
C GLY A 28 -13.57 4.21 3.48
N CYS A 29 -13.10 3.28 4.33
CA CYS A 29 -13.27 1.85 4.10
C CYS A 29 -14.73 1.42 4.26
N GLU A 30 -15.22 0.57 3.37
CA GLU A 30 -16.59 0.04 3.43
C GLU A 30 -16.59 -1.48 3.35
N SER A 31 -17.44 -2.13 4.15
CA SER A 31 -17.62 -3.58 4.10
C SER A 31 -18.46 -4.00 2.90
N LEU A 32 -18.04 -5.07 2.23
CA LEU A 32 -18.65 -5.59 1.02
C LEU A 32 -18.70 -7.11 1.10
N ASP A 33 -19.82 -7.69 0.68
CA ASP A 33 -19.92 -9.14 0.49
C ASP A 33 -19.09 -9.59 -0.72
N ALA A 34 -18.86 -10.90 -0.81
CA ALA A 34 -18.04 -11.51 -1.85
C ALA A 34 -18.59 -11.23 -3.27
N THR A 35 -19.92 -11.19 -3.42
CA THR A 35 -20.59 -10.91 -4.70
C THR A 35 -20.34 -9.47 -5.16
N SER A 36 -20.43 -8.51 -4.26
CA SER A 36 -20.19 -7.09 -4.54
C SER A 36 -18.72 -6.87 -4.91
N ILE A 37 -17.78 -7.46 -4.17
CA ILE A 37 -16.36 -7.39 -4.50
C ILE A 37 -16.11 -8.03 -5.87
N ALA A 38 -16.66 -9.20 -6.16
CA ALA A 38 -16.49 -9.88 -7.44
C ALA A 38 -16.96 -9.02 -8.63
N ARG A 39 -18.12 -8.35 -8.51
CA ARG A 39 -18.61 -7.41 -9.53
C ARG A 39 -17.66 -6.23 -9.77
N TRP A 40 -17.09 -5.67 -8.71
CA TRP A 40 -16.12 -4.58 -8.85
C TRP A 40 -14.79 -5.03 -9.43
N VAL A 41 -14.33 -6.23 -9.04
CA VAL A 41 -13.04 -6.80 -9.45
C VAL A 41 -13.08 -7.29 -10.89
N TYR A 42 -14.12 -8.02 -11.28
CA TYR A 42 -14.20 -8.68 -12.59
C TYR A 42 -15.10 -7.97 -13.60
N GLY A 43 -15.92 -7.02 -13.15
CA GLY A 43 -16.93 -6.36 -13.98
C GLY A 43 -18.32 -6.98 -13.80
N PRO A 44 -19.38 -6.21 -14.12
CA PRO A 44 -20.78 -6.62 -13.88
C PRO A 44 -21.20 -7.84 -14.71
N ASP A 45 -20.59 -8.04 -15.88
CA ASP A 45 -20.93 -9.11 -16.83
C ASP A 45 -20.07 -10.37 -16.66
N SER A 46 -19.18 -10.41 -15.66
CA SER A 46 -18.34 -11.58 -15.41
C SER A 46 -19.10 -12.66 -14.63
N ASP A 47 -18.87 -13.92 -15.02
CA ASP A 47 -19.31 -15.14 -14.32
C ASP A 47 -18.41 -15.53 -13.13
N LYS A 48 -17.29 -14.83 -12.92
CA LYS A 48 -16.34 -15.10 -11.84
C LYS A 48 -16.90 -14.69 -10.49
N SER A 49 -16.64 -15.50 -9.49
CA SER A 49 -17.05 -15.27 -8.09
C SER A 49 -15.86 -15.26 -7.15
N LEU A 50 -16.09 -14.71 -5.95
CA LEU A 50 -15.19 -14.79 -4.81
C LEU A 50 -15.94 -15.48 -3.67
N ALA A 51 -15.20 -16.18 -2.81
CA ALA A 51 -15.79 -16.94 -1.70
C ALA A 51 -15.91 -16.15 -0.39
N TYR A 52 -15.17 -15.04 -0.26
CA TYR A 52 -15.01 -14.32 0.99
C TYR A 52 -15.40 -12.86 0.85
N ASP A 53 -15.98 -12.31 1.92
CA ASP A 53 -16.24 -10.89 2.05
C ASP A 53 -14.95 -10.11 2.32
N GLY A 54 -15.09 -8.80 2.48
CA GLY A 54 -13.96 -7.93 2.66
C GLY A 54 -14.36 -6.48 2.83
N TYR A 55 -13.37 -5.60 2.72
CA TYR A 55 -13.61 -4.17 2.72
C TYR A 55 -12.83 -3.44 1.63
N SER A 56 -13.41 -2.35 1.15
CA SER A 56 -12.79 -1.44 0.19
C SER A 56 -11.76 -0.54 0.87
N ILE A 57 -10.75 -0.14 0.10
CA ILE A 57 -9.77 0.87 0.43
C ILE A 57 -9.71 1.81 -0.78
N PRO A 58 -10.44 2.94 -0.75
CA PRO A 58 -10.45 3.89 -1.86
C PRO A 58 -9.15 4.69 -1.90
N TYR A 59 -8.64 4.95 -3.10
CA TYR A 59 -7.45 5.77 -3.31
C TYR A 59 -7.89 7.20 -3.62
N ARG A 60 -7.30 8.17 -2.93
CA ARG A 60 -7.59 9.60 -3.08
C ARG A 60 -6.30 10.37 -3.29
N ASP A 61 -6.36 11.44 -4.08
CA ASP A 61 -5.26 12.38 -4.21
C ASP A 61 -5.05 13.21 -2.93
N LEU A 62 -4.00 14.03 -2.90
CA LEU A 62 -3.70 14.89 -1.75
C LEU A 62 -4.78 15.94 -1.46
N SER A 63 -5.72 16.16 -2.38
CA SER A 63 -6.89 17.03 -2.20
C SER A 63 -8.14 16.26 -1.76
N GLY A 64 -8.03 14.94 -1.54
CA GLY A 64 -9.13 14.07 -1.13
C GLY A 64 -10.03 13.60 -2.28
N ASN A 65 -9.73 13.96 -3.53
CA ASN A 65 -10.53 13.54 -4.68
C ASN A 65 -10.24 12.08 -5.03
N PRO A 66 -11.26 11.30 -5.45
CA PRO A 66 -11.04 9.93 -5.90
C PRO A 66 -10.04 9.86 -7.06
N MET A 67 -8.99 9.05 -6.89
CA MET A 67 -8.10 8.70 -7.99
C MET A 67 -8.82 7.75 -8.95
N LYS A 68 -8.44 7.78 -10.23
CA LYS A 68 -8.91 6.83 -11.24
C LYS A 68 -7.88 5.74 -11.51
N ASP A 69 -8.30 4.54 -11.81
CA ASP A 69 -7.43 3.52 -12.37
C ASP A 69 -7.19 3.75 -13.88
N GLY A 70 -6.40 2.87 -14.49
CA GLY A 70 -6.13 2.89 -15.94
C GLY A 70 -7.37 2.72 -16.83
N THR A 71 -8.49 2.24 -16.27
CA THR A 71 -9.78 2.07 -16.97
C THR A 71 -10.66 3.33 -16.86
N GLY A 72 -10.25 4.32 -16.06
CA GLY A 72 -11.00 5.54 -15.78
C GLY A 72 -12.02 5.42 -14.64
N ALA A 73 -12.15 4.24 -14.02
CA ALA A 73 -12.99 4.02 -12.85
C ALA A 73 -12.27 4.42 -11.57
N PRO A 74 -12.97 4.66 -10.45
CA PRO A 74 -12.30 4.94 -9.17
C PRO A 74 -11.32 3.83 -8.79
N MET A 75 -10.10 4.21 -8.41
CA MET A 75 -9.10 3.28 -7.92
C MET A 75 -9.46 2.84 -6.51
N VAL A 76 -9.80 1.56 -6.37
CA VAL A 76 -10.18 0.94 -5.10
C VAL A 76 -9.48 -0.41 -5.02
N ARG A 77 -8.89 -0.70 -3.86
CA ARG A 77 -8.42 -2.05 -3.52
C ARG A 77 -9.38 -2.70 -2.54
N TYR A 78 -9.45 -4.02 -2.58
CA TYR A 78 -10.33 -4.80 -1.71
C TYR A 78 -9.48 -5.73 -0.87
N ARG A 79 -9.55 -5.57 0.46
CA ARG A 79 -8.96 -6.51 1.41
C ARG A 79 -9.95 -7.65 1.65
N MET A 80 -9.57 -8.88 1.32
CA MET A 80 -10.39 -10.08 1.51
C MET A 80 -10.26 -10.65 2.93
N MET A 81 -11.36 -10.98 3.59
CA MET A 81 -11.35 -11.67 4.89
C MET A 81 -11.21 -13.18 4.71
N LEU A 82 -9.99 -13.60 4.46
CA LEU A 82 -9.65 -15.01 4.31
C LEU A 82 -9.58 -15.71 5.68
N PRO A 83 -10.09 -16.94 5.81
CA PRO A 83 -9.83 -17.78 6.96
C PRO A 83 -8.32 -18.03 7.18
N PRO A 84 -7.89 -18.34 8.41
CA PRO A 84 -6.52 -18.77 8.68
C PRO A 84 -6.12 -19.98 7.81
N GLY A 85 -4.93 -19.93 7.22
CA GLY A 85 -4.41 -21.00 6.36
C GLY A 85 -4.90 -20.98 4.91
N GLU A 86 -5.86 -20.12 4.57
CA GLU A 86 -6.36 -20.00 3.20
C GLU A 86 -5.33 -19.35 2.27
N GLU A 87 -4.92 -20.08 1.23
CA GLU A 87 -3.98 -19.61 0.22
C GLU A 87 -4.71 -18.90 -0.93
N ALA A 88 -5.20 -17.70 -0.66
CA ALA A 88 -5.75 -16.81 -1.68
C ALA A 88 -5.15 -15.39 -1.60
N PRO A 89 -5.16 -14.62 -2.70
CA PRO A 89 -4.73 -13.23 -2.67
C PRO A 89 -5.54 -12.39 -1.68
N LYS A 90 -4.85 -11.90 -0.65
CA LYS A 90 -5.38 -11.06 0.44
C LYS A 90 -5.93 -9.71 0.00
N TYR A 91 -5.43 -9.20 -1.13
CA TYR A 91 -5.85 -7.94 -1.71
C TYR A 91 -6.19 -8.14 -3.18
N ARG A 92 -7.30 -7.56 -3.61
CA ARG A 92 -7.76 -7.54 -5.00
C ARG A 92 -7.85 -6.11 -5.52
N SER A 93 -7.70 -5.98 -6.83
CA SER A 93 -7.97 -4.75 -7.58
C SER A 93 -8.81 -5.13 -8.79
N ARG A 94 -9.48 -4.16 -9.41
CA ARG A 94 -10.18 -4.37 -10.67
C ARG A 94 -9.23 -4.94 -11.74
N SER A 95 -9.74 -5.88 -12.54
CA SER A 95 -9.01 -6.44 -13.67
C SER A 95 -8.68 -5.34 -14.69
N GLY A 96 -7.41 -5.28 -15.12
CA GLY A 96 -6.92 -4.23 -16.02
C GLY A 96 -6.66 -2.87 -15.34
N ALA A 97 -6.87 -2.74 -14.02
CA ALA A 97 -6.52 -1.52 -13.32
C ALA A 97 -4.99 -1.31 -13.32
N HIS A 98 -4.55 -0.14 -13.74
CA HIS A 98 -3.17 0.30 -13.53
C HIS A 98 -2.91 0.56 -12.05
N ASN A 99 -1.66 0.36 -11.64
CA ASN A 99 -1.22 0.65 -10.29
C ASN A 99 -1.30 2.16 -10.01
N ARG A 100 -1.67 2.50 -8.77
CA ARG A 100 -1.58 3.85 -8.19
C ARG A 100 -0.87 3.75 -6.86
N ILE A 101 -0.38 4.88 -6.37
CA ILE A 101 0.20 4.97 -5.03
C ILE A 101 -0.91 5.25 -4.02
N PHE A 102 -0.92 4.50 -2.92
CA PHE A 102 -1.81 4.81 -1.82
C PHE A 102 -1.26 6.03 -1.06
N LEU A 103 -2.05 7.10 -1.05
CA LEU A 103 -1.78 8.32 -0.27
C LEU A 103 -2.71 8.29 0.94
N PRO A 104 -2.20 8.02 2.15
CA PRO A 104 -3.05 7.94 3.32
C PRO A 104 -3.69 9.31 3.67
N PRO A 105 -4.88 9.32 4.29
CA PRO A 105 -5.44 10.54 4.86
C PRO A 105 -4.46 11.19 5.85
N GLY A 106 -4.35 12.52 5.84
CA GLY A 106 -3.40 13.27 6.68
C GLY A 106 -2.00 13.43 6.09
N LEU A 107 -1.70 12.79 4.94
CA LEU A 107 -0.39 12.91 4.31
C LEU A 107 -0.11 14.35 3.85
N ALA A 108 -1.10 15.05 3.30
CA ALA A 108 -0.91 16.38 2.72
C ALA A 108 -0.33 17.38 3.74
N GLU A 109 -0.78 17.31 4.99
CA GLU A 109 -0.30 18.14 6.09
C GLU A 109 1.17 17.84 6.42
N LEU A 110 1.55 16.56 6.45
CA LEU A 110 2.93 16.14 6.75
C LEU A 110 3.90 16.46 5.61
N LEU A 111 3.41 16.60 4.37
CA LEU A 111 4.22 17.03 3.23
C LEU A 111 4.65 18.51 3.31
N ASN A 112 4.04 19.31 4.19
CA ASN A 112 4.41 20.71 4.38
C ASN A 112 5.75 20.87 5.12
N ASP A 113 6.24 19.85 5.81
CA ASP A 113 7.60 19.83 6.35
C ASP A 113 8.59 19.32 5.27
N PRO A 114 9.42 20.19 4.68
CA PRO A 114 10.37 19.79 3.64
C PRO A 114 11.57 19.00 4.18
N VAL A 115 11.81 19.00 5.50
CA VAL A 115 12.95 18.35 6.14
C VAL A 115 12.63 16.88 6.42
N ALA A 116 11.40 16.56 6.80
CA ALA A 116 10.96 15.20 7.07
C ALA A 116 11.06 14.30 5.82
N PRO A 117 11.71 13.13 5.91
CA PRO A 117 11.82 12.21 4.78
C PRO A 117 10.46 11.62 4.40
N LEU A 118 10.32 11.21 3.14
CA LEU A 118 9.20 10.38 2.69
C LEU A 118 9.52 8.91 2.94
N ILE A 119 8.66 8.23 3.69
CA ILE A 119 8.72 6.78 3.82
C ILE A 119 7.89 6.15 2.70
N ILE A 120 8.47 5.18 1.99
CA ILE A 120 7.74 4.32 1.05
C ILE A 120 7.73 2.92 1.63
N THR A 121 6.55 2.35 1.86
CA THR A 121 6.37 0.99 2.39
C THR A 121 5.40 0.18 1.54
N GLU A 122 5.43 -1.15 1.68
CA GLU A 122 4.46 -2.04 1.04
C GLU A 122 3.19 -2.20 1.89
N GLY A 123 2.06 -1.72 1.37
CA GLY A 123 0.74 -1.93 1.96
C GLY A 123 0.08 -0.66 2.52
N GLU A 124 -1.24 -0.61 2.36
CA GLU A 124 -2.06 0.57 2.66
C GLU A 124 -2.17 0.82 4.17
N LYS A 125 -2.39 -0.24 4.96
CA LYS A 125 -2.53 -0.12 6.42
C LYS A 125 -1.26 0.38 7.10
N LYS A 126 -0.10 -0.06 6.62
CA LYS A 126 1.21 0.38 7.11
C LYS A 126 1.46 1.86 6.85
N ALA A 127 1.18 2.30 5.63
CA ALA A 127 1.30 3.70 5.27
C ALA A 127 0.32 4.56 6.08
N ALA A 128 -0.92 4.10 6.26
CA ALA A 128 -1.90 4.80 7.09
C ALA A 128 -1.48 4.89 8.55
N LYS A 129 -0.95 3.81 9.13
CA LYS A 129 -0.42 3.83 10.50
C LYS A 129 0.76 4.79 10.63
N ALA A 130 1.69 4.81 9.68
CA ALA A 130 2.81 5.74 9.69
C ALA A 130 2.34 7.22 9.64
N VAL A 131 1.38 7.54 8.77
CA VAL A 131 0.82 8.91 8.70
C VAL A 131 0.06 9.28 9.97
N GLN A 132 -0.67 8.33 10.56
CA GLN A 132 -1.34 8.52 11.85
C GLN A 132 -0.34 8.89 12.97
N GLU A 133 0.85 8.30 12.95
CA GLU A 133 1.92 8.61 13.92
C GLU A 133 2.77 9.84 13.52
N GLY A 134 2.37 10.59 12.49
CA GLY A 134 3.06 11.81 12.08
C GLY A 134 4.24 11.61 11.11
N PHE A 135 4.43 10.40 10.58
CA PHE A 135 5.45 10.12 9.58
C PHE A 135 4.87 10.20 8.16
N ALA A 136 5.40 11.11 7.34
CA ALA A 136 4.98 11.24 5.95
C ALA A 136 5.29 9.94 5.17
N CYS A 137 4.26 9.16 4.86
CA CYS A 137 4.39 7.83 4.28
C CYS A 137 3.41 7.58 3.12
N VAL A 138 3.85 6.83 2.12
CA VAL A 138 3.02 6.33 1.02
C VAL A 138 3.10 4.81 0.91
N GLY A 139 2.01 4.19 0.46
CA GLY A 139 1.90 2.75 0.29
C GLY A 139 1.99 2.32 -1.18
N ILE A 140 2.86 1.37 -1.49
CA ILE A 140 2.80 0.62 -2.76
C ILE A 140 1.97 -0.65 -2.58
N ALA A 141 1.17 -1.00 -3.58
CA ALA A 141 0.24 -2.14 -3.54
C ALA A 141 0.93 -3.53 -3.58
N GLY A 142 2.25 -3.53 -3.72
CA GLY A 142 3.15 -4.68 -3.82
C GLY A 142 4.55 -4.20 -4.19
N ILE A 143 5.60 -4.97 -3.87
CA ILE A 143 7.01 -4.57 -4.09
C ILE A 143 7.40 -4.24 -5.56
N TRP A 144 6.57 -4.62 -6.53
CA TRP A 144 6.75 -4.32 -7.96
C TRP A 144 5.73 -3.30 -8.50
N ASN A 145 4.75 -2.88 -7.70
CA ASN A 145 3.59 -2.08 -8.12
C ASN A 145 3.85 -0.57 -8.04
N TRP A 146 5.07 -0.15 -8.39
CA TRP A 146 5.50 1.25 -8.43
C TRP A 146 5.75 1.75 -9.87
N ALA A 147 5.78 0.84 -10.85
CA ALA A 147 5.97 1.15 -12.26
C ALA A 147 4.71 1.80 -12.86
N ALA A 148 4.91 2.87 -13.63
CA ALA A 148 3.82 3.60 -14.29
C ALA A 148 3.12 2.76 -15.37
N GLU A 149 3.90 1.96 -16.09
CA GLU A 149 3.41 1.11 -17.16
C GLU A 149 3.22 -0.31 -16.60
N PRO A 150 2.04 -0.92 -16.78
CA PRO A 150 1.85 -2.30 -16.40
C PRO A 150 2.78 -3.19 -17.24
N LYS A 151 3.31 -4.24 -16.62
CA LYS A 151 4.01 -5.28 -17.37
C LYS A 151 3.06 -5.85 -18.41
N ARG A 152 3.49 -5.88 -19.67
CA ARG A 152 2.71 -6.45 -20.77
C ARG A 152 2.78 -7.97 -20.73
N ASN A 153 3.95 -8.51 -20.37
CA ASN A 153 4.23 -9.95 -20.31
C ASN A 153 5.01 -10.31 -19.03
N GLU A 154 4.98 -11.59 -18.62
CA GLU A 154 5.67 -12.08 -17.42
C GLU A 154 7.20 -11.87 -17.46
N ASP A 155 7.78 -11.93 -18.67
CA ASP A 155 9.21 -11.74 -18.91
C ASP A 155 9.67 -10.28 -18.79
N GLU A 156 8.74 -9.32 -18.79
CA GLU A 156 9.09 -7.91 -18.67
C GLU A 156 9.64 -7.64 -17.28
N ARG A 157 10.96 -7.38 -17.23
CA ARG A 157 11.66 -7.06 -16.00
C ARG A 157 11.68 -5.55 -15.85
N LEU A 158 11.20 -5.09 -14.70
CA LEU A 158 11.45 -3.72 -14.30
C LEU A 158 12.97 -3.49 -14.24
N SER A 159 13.37 -2.28 -14.56
CA SER A 159 14.75 -1.80 -14.54
C SER A 159 14.82 -0.45 -13.82
N PRO A 160 16.02 0.05 -13.48
CA PRO A 160 16.17 1.40 -12.95
C PRO A 160 15.61 2.50 -13.87
N GLU A 161 15.51 2.26 -15.17
CA GLU A 161 14.95 3.20 -16.15
C GLU A 161 13.41 3.13 -16.22
N THR A 162 12.79 2.16 -15.55
CA THR A 162 11.34 2.04 -15.48
C THR A 162 10.73 3.28 -14.84
N ARG A 163 9.82 3.95 -15.56
CA ARG A 163 9.17 5.18 -15.10
C ARG A 163 8.37 4.94 -13.83
N LEU A 164 8.54 5.82 -12.84
CA LEU A 164 7.72 5.82 -11.62
C LEU A 164 6.28 6.26 -11.97
N ILE A 165 5.31 5.72 -11.23
CA ILE A 165 3.94 6.28 -11.21
C ILE A 165 4.03 7.79 -10.90
N ALA A 166 3.23 8.60 -11.61
CA ALA A 166 3.33 10.06 -11.59
C ALA A 166 3.23 10.65 -10.17
N GLU A 167 2.29 10.16 -9.35
CA GLU A 167 2.19 10.61 -7.95
C GLU A 167 3.46 10.31 -7.14
N LEU A 168 4.08 9.14 -7.36
CA LEU A 168 5.31 8.78 -6.67
C LEU A 168 6.45 9.71 -7.05
N TYR A 169 6.59 9.99 -8.36
CA TYR A 169 7.60 10.89 -8.88
C TYR A 169 7.46 12.29 -8.28
N GLU A 170 6.25 12.86 -8.29
CA GLU A 170 5.97 14.20 -7.78
C GLU A 170 6.23 14.34 -6.28
N ILE A 171 5.91 13.33 -5.47
CA ILE A 171 6.17 13.39 -4.03
C ILE A 171 7.67 13.20 -3.75
N CYS A 172 8.34 12.27 -4.45
CA CYS A 172 9.78 12.02 -4.27
C CYS A 172 10.65 13.19 -4.72
N ARG A 173 10.29 13.92 -5.79
CA ARG A 173 11.14 15.00 -6.32
C ARG A 173 11.29 16.21 -5.41
N ASN A 174 10.56 16.28 -4.30
CA ASN A 174 10.61 17.40 -3.38
C ASN A 174 11.36 17.09 -2.07
N ARG A 175 11.61 15.82 -1.72
CA ARG A 175 12.12 15.47 -0.37
C ARG A 175 13.14 14.33 -0.37
N LYS A 176 13.77 14.08 0.79
CA LYS A 176 14.56 12.85 1.00
C LYS A 176 13.62 11.64 1.03
N VAL A 177 14.09 10.49 0.59
CA VAL A 177 13.26 9.27 0.51
C VAL A 177 13.89 8.15 1.33
N LEU A 178 13.08 7.43 2.08
CA LEU A 178 13.38 6.17 2.72
C LEU A 178 12.45 5.09 2.16
N VAL A 179 13.00 4.14 1.41
CA VAL A 179 12.26 2.92 1.05
C VAL A 179 12.45 1.91 2.18
N LEU A 180 11.36 1.55 2.87
CA LEU A 180 11.37 0.71 4.06
C LEU A 180 10.62 -0.61 3.83
N GLY A 181 11.35 -1.71 3.85
CA GLY A 181 10.81 -3.07 3.75
C GLY A 181 10.48 -3.69 5.11
N ASP A 182 9.53 -4.62 5.11
CA ASP A 182 9.18 -5.45 6.28
C ASP A 182 10.34 -6.34 6.73
N CYS A 183 10.33 -6.71 8.00
CA CYS A 183 11.10 -7.85 8.48
C CYS A 183 10.32 -9.14 8.20
N ASP A 184 10.92 -10.08 7.47
CA ASP A 184 10.34 -11.41 7.22
C ASP A 184 11.38 -12.48 7.60
N PRO A 185 11.04 -13.53 8.37
CA PRO A 185 12.02 -14.54 8.78
C PRO A 185 12.51 -15.39 7.60
N LYS A 186 11.74 -15.50 6.50
CA LYS A 186 12.09 -16.35 5.36
C LYS A 186 13.12 -15.65 4.46
N GLU A 187 14.30 -16.26 4.30
CA GLU A 187 15.40 -15.71 3.50
C GLU A 187 15.02 -15.51 2.02
N SER A 188 14.28 -16.46 1.43
CA SER A 188 13.82 -16.37 0.03
C SER A 188 12.88 -15.17 -0.18
N THR A 189 12.01 -14.90 0.80
CA THR A 189 11.15 -13.72 0.81
C THR A 189 11.97 -12.45 0.96
N GLN A 190 12.91 -12.39 1.91
CA GLN A 190 13.81 -11.23 2.08
C GLN A 190 14.60 -10.92 0.79
N ALA A 191 15.14 -11.94 0.12
CA ALA A 191 15.87 -11.76 -1.13
C ALA A 191 15.00 -11.14 -2.23
N THR A 192 13.74 -11.59 -2.32
CA THR A 192 12.76 -11.09 -3.30
C THR A 192 12.34 -9.66 -3.00
N VAL A 193 12.03 -9.35 -1.73
CA VAL A 193 11.69 -8.00 -1.27
C VAL A 193 12.87 -7.04 -1.47
N LYS A 194 14.09 -7.47 -1.11
CA LYS A 194 15.32 -6.71 -1.33
C LYS A 194 15.50 -6.37 -2.80
N LYS A 195 15.27 -7.31 -3.70
CA LYS A 195 15.35 -7.06 -5.14
C LYS A 195 14.31 -6.03 -5.60
N GLY A 196 13.05 -6.18 -5.19
CA GLY A 196 11.97 -5.27 -5.59
C GLY A 196 12.16 -3.84 -5.08
N LEU A 197 12.43 -3.69 -3.79
CA LEU A 197 12.56 -2.38 -3.16
C LEU A 197 13.88 -1.68 -3.49
N SER A 198 14.98 -2.42 -3.64
CA SER A 198 16.24 -1.82 -4.13
C SER A 198 16.12 -1.35 -5.57
N LEU A 199 15.34 -2.04 -6.40
CA LEU A 199 15.07 -1.60 -7.76
C LEU A 199 14.24 -0.32 -7.78
N LEU A 200 13.22 -0.21 -6.92
CA LEU A 200 12.49 1.04 -6.73
C LEU A 200 13.42 2.18 -6.30
N ALA A 201 14.28 1.96 -5.29
CA ALA A 201 15.23 2.97 -4.84
C ALA A 201 16.17 3.42 -5.97
N ARG A 202 16.65 2.49 -6.79
CA ARG A 202 17.46 2.79 -7.98
C ARG A 202 16.67 3.55 -9.04
N ALA A 203 15.41 3.19 -9.27
CA ALA A 203 14.56 3.89 -10.23
C ALA A 203 14.31 5.35 -9.82
N ILE A 204 14.13 5.61 -8.52
CA ILE A 204 14.06 6.97 -7.98
C ILE A 204 15.37 7.73 -8.24
N LEU A 205 16.53 7.12 -7.97
CA LEU A 205 17.83 7.76 -8.21
C LEU A 205 18.10 8.06 -9.68
N VAL A 206 17.71 7.16 -10.60
CA VAL A 206 17.87 7.39 -12.05
C VAL A 206 17.00 8.55 -12.53
N GLN A 207 15.74 8.60 -12.07
CA GLN A 207 14.79 9.63 -12.49
C GLN A 207 14.95 10.96 -11.74
N ILE A 208 15.55 10.93 -10.55
CA ILE A 208 15.73 12.09 -9.69
C ILE A 208 17.15 12.07 -9.05
N PRO A 209 18.22 12.29 -9.85
CA PRO A 209 19.60 12.07 -9.41
C PRO A 209 20.06 12.92 -8.22
N THR A 210 19.40 14.03 -7.95
CA THR A 210 19.74 14.96 -6.86
C THR A 210 19.17 14.54 -5.50
N LYS A 211 18.40 13.44 -5.43
CA LYS A 211 17.76 13.02 -4.18
C LYS A 211 18.57 12.03 -3.38
N ALA A 212 18.58 12.26 -2.07
CA ALA A 212 19.01 11.26 -1.11
C ALA A 212 17.91 10.20 -0.98
N VAL A 213 18.23 8.98 -1.41
CA VAL A 213 17.36 7.81 -1.30
C VAL A 213 18.07 6.78 -0.42
N ASN A 214 17.50 6.53 0.75
CA ASN A 214 17.91 5.46 1.65
C ASN A 214 17.01 4.25 1.44
N PHE A 215 17.60 3.06 1.61
CA PHE A 215 16.87 1.80 1.57
C PHE A 215 17.22 0.99 2.81
N ALA A 216 16.20 0.57 3.55
CA ALA A 216 16.36 -0.17 4.79
C ALA A 216 15.27 -1.24 4.96
N PHE A 217 15.51 -2.13 5.91
CA PHE A 217 14.52 -3.07 6.42
C PHE A 217 14.27 -2.78 7.89
N ILE A 218 13.08 -3.11 8.37
CA ILE A 218 12.82 -3.17 9.81
C ILE A 218 13.83 -4.13 10.45
N PRO A 219 14.59 -3.70 11.46
CA PRO A 219 15.60 -4.56 12.08
C PRO A 219 14.98 -5.76 12.81
N LYS A 220 15.65 -6.92 12.73
CA LYS A 220 15.13 -8.20 13.28
C LYS A 220 14.98 -8.18 14.80
N GLU A 221 15.78 -7.35 15.48
CA GLU A 221 15.74 -7.15 16.93
C GLU A 221 14.39 -6.64 17.43
N TYR A 222 13.62 -5.92 16.59
CA TYR A 222 12.27 -5.49 16.93
C TYR A 222 11.22 -6.59 16.73
N ALA A 223 11.42 -7.47 15.74
CA ALA A 223 10.47 -8.54 15.42
C ALA A 223 10.56 -9.74 16.38
N GLY A 224 11.77 -10.05 16.85
CA GLY A 224 12.11 -11.32 17.49
C GLY A 224 12.50 -12.39 16.45
N PRO A 225 13.17 -13.49 16.86
CA PRO A 225 13.96 -14.34 15.96
C PRO A 225 13.20 -14.99 14.79
N GLU A 226 11.92 -15.31 14.99
CA GLU A 226 11.10 -16.05 14.01
C GLU A 226 9.85 -15.29 13.54
N SER A 227 9.73 -14.03 13.92
CA SER A 227 8.51 -13.26 13.68
C SER A 227 8.65 -12.38 12.44
N LYS A 228 7.56 -12.28 11.69
CA LYS A 228 7.39 -11.24 10.68
C LYS A 228 6.97 -9.94 11.39
N MET A 229 7.48 -8.80 10.94
CA MET A 229 7.11 -7.49 11.46
C MET A 229 6.96 -6.49 10.32
N GLY A 230 5.78 -5.90 10.19
CA GLY A 230 5.50 -4.77 9.32
C GLY A 230 5.76 -3.43 10.02
N LEU A 231 5.71 -2.33 9.24
CA LEU A 231 5.83 -0.98 9.78
C LEU A 231 4.68 -0.64 10.74
N ASP A 232 3.47 -1.15 10.49
CA ASP A 232 2.34 -1.00 11.40
C ASP A 232 2.60 -1.66 12.75
N ASP A 233 3.17 -2.86 12.75
CA ASP A 233 3.56 -3.59 13.97
C ASP A 233 4.66 -2.83 14.75
N LEU A 234 5.70 -2.33 14.07
CA LEU A 234 6.78 -1.57 14.69
C LEU A 234 6.25 -0.31 15.39
N LEU A 235 5.35 0.43 14.75
CA LEU A 235 4.75 1.66 15.27
C LEU A 235 3.71 1.42 16.39
N MET A 236 3.47 0.16 16.76
CA MET A 236 2.70 -0.19 17.96
C MET A 236 3.59 -0.51 19.16
N LEU A 237 4.91 -0.61 18.99
CA LEU A 237 5.84 -0.77 20.10
C LEU A 237 5.97 0.54 20.87
N GLU A 238 6.03 0.47 22.20
CA GLU A 238 6.26 1.66 23.04
C GLU A 238 7.63 2.29 22.72
N GLY A 239 7.64 3.57 22.36
CA GLY A 239 8.86 4.36 22.12
C GLY A 239 9.47 4.28 20.71
N ALA A 240 8.71 3.79 19.72
CA ALA A 240 9.08 3.79 18.30
C ALA A 240 9.07 5.19 17.65
#